data_AF-T1BIW5-F1
#
_entry.id   AF-T1BIW5-F1
#
_cell.length_a   1.000
_cell.length_b   1.000
_cell.length_c   1.000
_cell.angle_alpha   90.00
_cell.angle_beta   90.00
_cell.angle_gamma   90.00
#
_symmetry.space_group_name_H-M   'P 1'
#
loop_
_entity.id
_entity.type
_entity.pdbx_description
1 polymer ?
#
loop_
_entity_poly.entity_id
_entity_poly.type
_entity_poly.pdbx_seq_one_letter_code
_entity_poly.pdbx_strand_id
1 'polypeptide(L)'
;MILSDARIREELDSGRLVIRPFRPEALGTNSYDVHLGPWLSVYTGGGLDARKPNPVREFRIPPEGHVLLPGQLYLGITEEYTETHGFVPFLEGKSSVGRLGIDIHSTAGKG
;
A
#
# COMPACT_ATOMS: atom_id res chain seq x y z
N MET A 1 3.96 -16.48 -13.13
CA MET A 1 5.24 -15.83 -13.51
C MET A 1 5.22 -14.43 -12.91
N ILE A 2 6.30 -14.00 -12.26
CA ILE A 2 6.43 -12.63 -11.71
C ILE A 2 7.13 -11.78 -12.79
N LEU A 3 6.68 -10.54 -12.98
CA LEU A 3 7.29 -9.64 -13.96
C LEU A 3 8.65 -9.16 -13.45
N SER A 4 9.68 -9.20 -14.30
CA SER A 4 10.94 -8.50 -14.03
C SER A 4 10.78 -7.00 -14.22
N ASP A 5 11.75 -6.23 -13.76
CA ASP A 5 11.90 -4.79 -14.02
C ASP A 5 11.71 -4.40 -15.50
N ALA A 6 12.39 -5.09 -16.41
CA ALA A 6 12.29 -4.88 -17.85
C ALA A 6 10.86 -5.12 -18.33
N ARG A 7 10.21 -6.20 -17.85
CA ARG A 7 8.84 -6.50 -18.23
C ARG A 7 7.85 -5.49 -17.64
N ILE A 8 8.02 -5.08 -16.39
CA ILE A 8 7.22 -4.02 -15.75
C ILE A 8 7.27 -2.76 -16.63
N ARG A 9 8.45 -2.40 -17.14
CA ARG A 9 8.61 -1.24 -18.01
C ARG A 9 7.88 -1.40 -19.34
N GLU A 10 8.00 -2.54 -19.99
CA GLU A 10 7.25 -2.85 -21.23
C GLU A 10 5.73 -2.81 -21.00
N GLU A 11 5.26 -3.29 -19.85
CA GLU A 11 3.84 -3.26 -19.49
C GLU A 11 3.33 -1.83 -19.25
N LEU A 12 4.15 -0.98 -18.60
CA LEU A 12 3.88 0.47 -18.44
C LEU A 12 3.79 1.16 -19.81
N ASP A 13 4.76 0.93 -20.69
CA ASP A 13 4.79 1.53 -22.03
C ASP A 13 3.60 1.08 -22.89
N SER A 14 3.15 -0.16 -22.72
CA SER A 14 1.97 -0.70 -23.43
C SER A 14 0.62 -0.28 -22.85
N GLY A 15 0.61 0.37 -21.68
CA GLY A 15 -0.61 0.78 -20.96
C GLY A 15 -1.37 -0.36 -20.27
N ARG A 16 -0.83 -1.58 -20.23
CA ARG A 16 -1.42 -2.70 -19.48
C ARG A 16 -1.13 -2.65 -17.98
N LEU A 17 -0.10 -1.88 -17.59
CA LEU A 17 0.18 -1.51 -16.21
C LEU A 17 0.15 0.02 -16.13
N VAL A 18 -0.56 0.57 -15.15
CA VAL A 18 -0.57 2.00 -14.86
C VAL A 18 -0.09 2.20 -13.44
N ILE A 19 0.87 3.10 -13.25
CA ILE A 19 1.33 3.55 -11.93
C ILE A 19 1.44 5.08 -12.01
N ARG A 20 0.73 5.79 -11.12
CA ARG A 20 0.70 7.26 -11.13
C ARG A 20 0.73 7.83 -9.71
N PRO A 21 1.74 8.62 -9.33
CA PRO A 21 2.94 8.94 -10.11
C PRO A 21 3.89 7.73 -10.26
N PHE A 22 4.58 7.61 -11.40
CA PHE A 22 5.65 6.64 -11.58
C PHE A 22 7.00 7.28 -11.27
N ARG A 23 7.76 6.65 -10.38
CA ARG A 23 9.11 7.03 -9.94
C ARG A 23 10.11 5.97 -10.40
N PRO A 24 10.97 6.22 -11.39
CA PRO A 24 11.94 5.23 -11.87
C PRO A 24 12.83 4.63 -10.77
N GLU A 25 13.15 5.41 -9.74
CA GLU A 25 13.93 5.01 -8.58
C GLU A 25 13.22 4.03 -7.64
N ALA A 26 11.89 3.92 -7.75
CA ALA A 26 11.08 2.98 -7.00
C ALA A 26 10.94 1.62 -7.72
N LEU A 27 11.45 1.49 -8.95
CA LEU A 27 11.43 0.23 -9.68
C LEU A 27 12.54 -0.70 -9.15
N GLY A 28 12.12 -1.81 -8.53
CA GLY A 28 12.99 -2.91 -8.12
C GLY A 28 13.16 -3.95 -9.24
N THR A 29 13.91 -5.01 -8.98
CA THR A 29 14.22 -6.06 -9.97
C THR A 29 13.01 -6.83 -10.47
N ASN A 30 11.94 -6.91 -9.68
CA ASN A 30 10.69 -7.60 -10.01
C ASN A 30 9.48 -7.02 -9.25
N SER A 31 9.60 -5.77 -8.81
CA SER A 31 8.61 -5.09 -7.98
C SER A 31 8.66 -3.58 -8.23
N TYR A 32 7.66 -2.86 -7.72
CA TYR A 32 7.67 -1.42 -7.66
C TYR A 32 7.33 -1.00 -6.23
N ASP A 33 8.15 -0.13 -5.65
CA ASP A 33 7.96 0.38 -4.30
C ASP A 33 6.88 1.47 -4.29
N VAL A 34 5.78 1.21 -3.59
CA VAL A 34 4.73 2.20 -3.34
C VAL A 34 5.01 3.02 -2.09
N HIS A 35 4.40 4.20 -2.02
CA HIS A 35 4.60 5.16 -0.95
C HIS A 35 3.33 5.30 -0.10
N LEU A 36 3.50 5.65 1.17
CA LEU A 36 2.37 5.91 2.05
C LEU A 36 1.71 7.24 1.67
N GLY A 37 0.40 7.20 1.40
CA GLY A 37 -0.41 8.39 1.18
C GLY A 37 -0.53 9.27 2.43
N PRO A 38 -1.00 10.53 2.29
CA PRO A 38 -0.91 11.52 3.36
C PRO A 38 -1.95 11.35 4.47
N TRP A 39 -2.87 10.39 4.35
CA TRP A 39 -4.00 10.20 5.26
C TRP A 39 -3.94 8.83 5.93
N LEU A 40 -4.24 8.82 7.23
CA LEU A 40 -4.47 7.62 8.01
C LEU A 40 -5.85 7.70 8.67
N SER A 41 -6.41 6.53 8.95
CA SER A 41 -7.66 6.41 9.71
C SER A 41 -7.51 5.39 10.83
N VAL A 42 -8.18 5.64 11.95
CA VAL A 42 -8.30 4.71 13.07
C VAL A 42 -9.76 4.47 13.41
N TYR A 43 -10.13 3.23 13.74
CA TYR A 43 -11.46 2.93 14.24
C TYR A 43 -11.69 3.63 15.58
N THR A 44 -12.88 4.21 15.77
CA THR A 44 -13.26 4.93 17.00
C THR A 44 -14.20 4.15 17.90
N GLY A 45 -14.72 3.01 17.42
CA GLY A 45 -15.55 2.10 18.22
C GLY A 45 -14.73 1.20 19.15
N GLY A 46 -15.37 0.68 20.19
CA GLY A 46 -14.77 -0.30 21.11
C GLY A 46 -14.70 -1.74 20.57
N GLY A 47 -15.11 -1.98 19.32
CA GLY A 47 -15.10 -3.29 18.67
C GLY A 47 -15.47 -3.21 17.19
N LEU A 48 -15.15 -4.27 16.44
CA LEU A 48 -15.42 -4.38 15.00
C LEU A 48 -16.50 -5.43 14.74
N ASP A 49 -17.57 -5.04 14.04
CA ASP A 49 -18.65 -5.92 13.59
C ASP A 49 -18.78 -5.82 12.07
N ALA A 50 -18.49 -6.91 11.37
CA ALA A 50 -18.52 -6.95 9.90
C ALA A 50 -19.94 -6.72 9.31
N ARG A 51 -20.99 -6.83 10.12
CA ARG A 51 -22.38 -6.58 9.70
C ARG A 51 -22.80 -5.12 9.86
N LYS A 52 -21.96 -4.27 10.45
CA LYS A 52 -22.29 -2.88 10.78
C LYS A 52 -21.25 -1.92 10.21
N PRO A 53 -21.62 -0.64 10.01
CA PRO A 53 -20.63 0.40 9.80
C PRO A 53 -19.69 0.47 11.00
N ASN A 54 -18.38 0.44 10.74
CA ASN A 54 -17.36 0.61 11.77
C ASN A 54 -16.77 2.02 11.60
N PRO A 55 -17.14 3.01 12.45
CA PRO A 55 -16.74 4.39 12.25
C PRO A 55 -15.23 4.56 12.42
N VAL A 56 -14.67 5.43 11.59
CA VAL A 56 -13.25 5.78 11.61
C VAL A 56 -13.09 7.28 11.82
N ARG A 57 -11.98 7.66 12.43
CA ARG A 57 -11.50 9.04 12.45
C ARG A 57 -10.31 9.13 11.52
N GLU A 58 -10.48 9.86 10.43
CA GLU A 58 -9.43 10.18 9.47
C GLU A 58 -8.60 11.38 9.96
N PHE A 59 -7.31 11.35 9.71
CA PHE A 59 -6.39 12.45 9.98
C PHE A 59 -5.23 12.47 8.99
N ARG A 60 -4.73 13.66 8.70
CA ARG A 60 -3.56 13.85 7.85
C ARG A 60 -2.28 13.61 8.66
N ILE A 61 -1.30 12.95 8.07
CA ILE A 61 0.04 12.78 8.64
C ILE A 61 0.73 14.16 8.68
N PRO A 62 1.18 14.65 9.84
CA PRO A 62 1.93 15.91 9.93
C PRO A 62 3.29 15.86 9.21
N PRO A 63 3.89 17.01 8.84
CA PRO A 63 5.22 17.05 8.23
C PRO A 63 6.32 16.37 9.07
N GLU A 64 6.22 16.40 10.39
CA GLU A 64 7.11 15.73 11.34
C GLU A 64 6.89 14.22 11.44
N GLY A 65 5.86 13.69 10.76
CA GLY A 65 5.47 12.28 10.79
C GLY A 65 4.43 11.95 11.85
N HIS A 66 4.09 10.66 11.95
CA HIS A 66 3.16 10.12 12.95
C HIS A 66 3.74 8.85 13.56
N VAL A 67 3.71 8.76 14.89
CA VAL A 67 4.19 7.57 15.62
C VAL A 67 3.07 6.52 15.65
N LEU A 68 3.33 5.36 15.05
CA LEU A 68 2.43 4.21 15.15
C LEU A 68 2.57 3.55 16.51
N LEU A 69 1.44 3.29 17.16
CA LEU A 69 1.40 2.65 18.48
C LEU A 69 1.16 1.14 18.34
N PRO A 70 1.87 0.30 19.13
CA PRO A 70 1.60 -1.13 19.17
C PRO A 70 0.13 -1.44 19.51
N GLY A 71 -0.45 -2.44 18.84
CA GLY A 71 -1.83 -2.87 19.06
C GLY A 71 -2.91 -1.97 18.44
N GLN A 72 -2.54 -0.85 17.81
CA GLN A 72 -3.46 0.01 17.08
C GLN A 72 -3.46 -0.36 15.59
N LEU A 73 -4.65 -0.61 15.03
CA LEU A 73 -4.83 -0.76 13.59
C LEU A 73 -4.98 0.62 12.94
N TYR A 74 -4.15 0.87 11.94
CA TYR A 74 -4.20 2.07 11.09
C TYR A 74 -4.60 1.66 9.68
N LEU A 75 -5.60 2.36 9.12
CA LEU A 75 -5.96 2.23 7.72
C LEU A 75 -5.20 3.31 6.94
N GLY A 76 -4.43 2.89 5.95
CA GLY A 76 -3.70 3.77 5.05
C GLY A 76 -4.04 3.50 3.60
N ILE A 77 -3.60 4.40 2.73
CA ILE A 77 -3.68 4.28 1.27
C ILE A 77 -2.30 4.48 0.68
N THR A 78 -2.02 3.91 -0.48
CA THR A 78 -0.83 4.26 -1.26
C THR A 78 -0.95 5.66 -1.83
N GLU A 79 0.17 6.34 -2.02
CA GLU A 79 0.22 7.60 -2.78
C GLU A 79 -0.12 7.32 -4.25
N GLU A 80 0.38 6.21 -4.78
CA GLU A 80 0.17 5.81 -6.16
C GLU A 80 -1.23 5.27 -6.41
N TYR A 81 -1.80 5.69 -7.53
CA TYR A 81 -2.82 4.94 -8.24
C TYR A 81 -2.17 3.83 -9.06
N THR A 82 -2.68 2.61 -8.93
CA THR A 82 -2.24 1.45 -9.71
C THR A 82 -3.40 0.77 -10.42
N GLU A 83 -3.16 0.30 -11.64
CA GLU A 83 -4.14 -0.45 -12.45
C GLU A 83 -3.40 -1.49 -13.29
N THR A 84 -3.96 -2.71 -13.38
CA THR A 84 -3.38 -3.82 -14.14
C THR A 84 -4.41 -4.47 -15.06
N HIS A 85 -4.00 -4.81 -16.27
CA HIS A 85 -4.81 -5.52 -17.25
C HIS A 85 -4.14 -6.84 -17.61
N GLY A 86 -4.72 -7.95 -17.15
CA GLY A 86 -4.17 -9.30 -17.36
C GLY A 86 -3.13 -9.75 -16.32
N PHE A 87 -2.93 -8.97 -15.27
CA PHE A 87 -2.05 -9.29 -14.13
C PHE A 87 -2.78 -9.09 -12.80
N VAL A 88 -2.38 -9.88 -11.81
CA VAL A 88 -2.84 -9.75 -10.42
C VAL A 88 -1.72 -9.07 -9.63
N PRO A 89 -1.93 -7.84 -9.13
CA PRO A 89 -0.94 -7.17 -8.30
C PRO A 89 -0.85 -7.85 -6.93
N PHE A 90 0.35 -7.86 -6.36
CA PHE A 90 0.62 -8.39 -5.04
C PHE A 90 1.38 -7.37 -4.21
N LEU A 91 0.82 -7.00 -3.06
CA LEU A 91 1.43 -6.08 -2.12
C LEU A 91 2.25 -6.86 -1.11
N GLU A 92 3.51 -6.47 -0.93
CA GLU A 92 4.47 -7.11 -0.02
C GLU A 92 5.18 -6.06 0.81
N GLY A 93 5.44 -6.38 2.08
CA GLY A 93 6.14 -5.49 3.00
C GLY A 93 7.61 -5.39 2.67
N LYS A 94 8.18 -4.17 2.71
CA LYS A 94 9.63 -4.03 2.71
C LYS A 94 10.20 -4.68 3.96
N SER A 95 11.26 -5.47 3.79
CA SER A 95 11.92 -6.16 4.91
C SER A 95 12.39 -5.19 6.01
N SER A 96 12.78 -3.96 5.66
CA SER A 96 13.12 -2.92 6.64
C SER A 96 11.97 -2.53 7.56
N VAL A 97 10.74 -2.44 7.02
CA VAL A 97 9.52 -2.11 7.76
C VAL A 97 9.05 -3.32 8.58
N GLY A 98 9.06 -4.51 7.97
CA GLY A 98 8.68 -5.74 8.66
C GLY A 98 9.56 -6.05 9.88
N ARG A 99 10.85 -5.71 9.84
CA ARG A 99 11.76 -5.86 10.99
C ARG A 99 11.44 -4.94 12.18
N LEU A 100 10.59 -3.92 11.99
CA LEU A 100 10.07 -3.09 13.07
C LEU A 100 8.78 -3.66 13.70
N GLY A 101 8.29 -4.81 13.21
CA GLY A 101 7.03 -5.41 13.64
C GLY A 101 5.80 -4.75 13.02
N ILE A 102 5.96 -4.04 11.89
CA ILE A 102 4.87 -3.39 11.17
C ILE A 102 4.42 -4.32 10.04
N ASP A 103 3.17 -4.80 10.13
CA ASP A 103 2.47 -5.46 9.02
C ASP A 103 1.72 -4.42 8.19
N ILE A 104 2.00 -4.39 6.88
CA ILE A 104 1.40 -3.40 5.96
C ILE A 104 0.06 -3.85 5.36
N HIS A 105 -0.24 -5.14 5.43
CA HIS A 105 -1.56 -5.69 5.12
C HIS A 105 -1.79 -6.93 5.98
N SER A 106 -3.05 -7.19 6.35
CA SER A 106 -3.43 -8.44 6.99
C SER A 106 -4.39 -9.17 6.07
N THR A 107 -3.94 -10.29 5.48
CA THR A 107 -4.73 -11.24 4.66
C THR A 107 -5.19 -10.79 3.26
N ALA A 108 -5.28 -9.49 2.95
CA ALA A 108 -5.80 -8.98 1.68
C ALA A 108 -4.79 -8.13 0.89
N GLY A 109 -3.70 -8.75 0.43
CA GLY A 109 -2.64 -8.10 -0.37
C GLY A 109 -2.75 -8.31 -1.88
N LYS A 110 -3.87 -8.83 -2.39
CA LYS A 110 -4.10 -9.14 -3.82
C LYS A 110 -5.22 -8.26 -4.36
N GLY A 111 -4.97 -7.61 -5.50
CA GLY A 111 -5.95 -6.81 -6.24
C GLY A 111 -6.57 -7.54 -7.42
#